data_AF-A0A351EIW6-F1
#
_entry.id   AF-A0A351EIW6-F1
#
_cell.length_a   1.000
_cell.length_b   1.000
_cell.length_c   1.000
_cell.angle_alpha   90.00
_cell.angle_beta   90.00
_cell.angle_gamma   90.00
#
_symmetry.space_group_name_H-M   'P 1'
#
loop_
_entity.id
_entity.type
_entity.pdbx_description
1 polymer ?
#
loop_
_entity_poly.entity_id
_entity_poly.type
_entity_poly.pdbx_seq_one_letter_code
_entity_poly.pdbx_strand_id
1 'polypeptide(L)'
;MTGSQGSAKIVLRVAIELILKPRLWSTAWRVWFRMTPKRWWKKSPYLPVPSANFVKFRILTMYGDGDKNPKNVASDLVLWLEWCRQWTAVTS
;
A
#
# COMPACT_ATOMS: atom_id res chain seq x y z
N MET A 1 18.52 9.81 -12.86
CA MET A 1 17.39 9.12 -13.52
C MET A 1 17.48 7.60 -13.26
N THR A 2 17.14 7.11 -12.07
CA THR A 2 17.15 5.67 -11.73
C THR A 2 16.10 5.32 -10.64
N GLY A 3 15.00 6.07 -10.56
CA GLY A 3 13.94 5.85 -9.55
C GLY A 3 12.85 4.83 -9.92
N SER A 4 12.82 4.35 -11.17
CA SER A 4 11.71 3.52 -11.70
C SER A 4 11.87 2.02 -11.41
N GLN A 5 13.11 1.51 -11.41
CA GLN A 5 13.38 0.06 -11.30
C GLN A 5 13.09 -0.49 -9.89
N GLY A 6 13.31 0.30 -8.84
CA GLY A 6 13.05 -0.11 -7.46
C GLY A 6 11.56 -0.10 -7.10
N SER A 7 10.82 0.92 -7.55
CA SER A 7 9.39 1.07 -7.29
C SER A 7 8.56 0.02 -8.02
N ALA A 8 8.88 -0.30 -9.28
CA ALA A 8 8.22 -1.38 -10.02
C ALA A 8 8.39 -2.74 -9.33
N LYS A 9 9.59 -3.03 -8.82
CA LYS A 9 9.88 -4.27 -8.06
C LYS A 9 9.10 -4.33 -6.73
N ILE A 10 8.98 -3.21 -6.03
CA ILE A 10 8.15 -3.11 -4.81
C ILE A 10 6.70 -3.44 -5.14
N VAL A 11 6.13 -2.77 -6.15
CA VAL A 11 4.72 -2.97 -6.54
C VAL A 11 4.47 -4.40 -6.96
N LEU A 12 5.34 -4.98 -7.79
CA LEU A 12 5.22 -6.37 -8.22
C LEU A 12 5.28 -7.33 -7.04
N ARG A 13 6.23 -7.14 -6.11
CA ARG A 13 6.37 -8.03 -4.95
C ARG A 13 5.17 -7.91 -4.02
N VAL A 14 4.74 -6.68 -3.72
CA VAL A 14 3.52 -6.41 -2.95
C VAL A 14 2.31 -7.11 -3.58
N ALA A 15 2.14 -6.97 -4.90
CA ALA A 15 1.04 -7.61 -5.61
C ALA A 15 1.08 -9.14 -5.47
N ILE A 16 2.25 -9.76 -5.64
CA ILE A 16 2.43 -11.21 -5.48
C ILE A 16 2.07 -11.65 -4.05
N GLU A 17 2.64 -11.02 -3.03
CA GLU A 17 2.40 -11.38 -1.63
C GLU A 17 0.92 -11.20 -1.24
N LEU A 18 0.25 -10.18 -1.78
CA LEU A 18 -1.18 -9.95 -1.59
C LEU A 18 -2.04 -11.00 -2.30
N ILE A 19 -1.72 -11.35 -3.55
CA ILE A 19 -2.44 -12.37 -4.32
C ILE A 19 -2.38 -13.72 -3.59
N LEU A 20 -1.24 -14.05 -2.99
CA LEU A 20 -1.06 -15.29 -2.23
C LEU A 20 -1.84 -15.33 -0.89
N LYS A 21 -2.38 -14.20 -0.43
CA LYS A 21 -3.09 -14.07 0.86
C LYS A 21 -4.54 -13.60 0.67
N PRO A 22 -5.47 -14.48 0.19
CA PRO A 22 -6.85 -14.11 -0.12
C PRO A 22 -7.64 -13.54 1.07
N ARG A 23 -7.29 -13.96 2.30
CA ARG A 23 -7.91 -13.47 3.54
C ARG A 23 -7.67 -11.97 3.79
N LEU A 24 -6.66 -11.39 3.17
CA LEU A 24 -6.31 -9.97 3.34
C LEU A 24 -6.94 -9.07 2.26
N TRP A 25 -7.55 -9.64 1.22
CA TRP A 25 -8.05 -8.84 0.09
C TRP A 25 -9.11 -7.83 0.52
N SER A 26 -10.08 -8.24 1.34
CA SER A 26 -11.14 -7.35 1.82
C SER A 26 -10.58 -6.19 2.64
N THR A 27 -9.61 -6.46 3.52
CA THR A 27 -8.91 -5.46 4.32
C THR A 27 -8.08 -4.54 3.42
N ALA A 28 -7.32 -5.10 2.47
CA ALA A 28 -6.52 -4.35 1.53
C ALA A 28 -7.38 -3.38 0.70
N TRP A 29 -8.49 -3.85 0.14
CA TRP A 29 -9.43 -3.00 -0.59
C TRP A 29 -10.03 -1.89 0.26
N ARG A 30 -10.49 -2.20 1.47
CA ARG A 30 -11.05 -1.20 2.39
C ARG A 30 -10.05 -0.11 2.73
N VAL A 31 -8.83 -0.53 3.05
CA VAL A 31 -7.72 0.35 3.38
C VAL A 31 -7.32 1.21 2.18
N TRP A 32 -7.27 0.61 0.98
CA TRP A 32 -6.99 1.27 -0.28
C TRP A 32 -8.01 2.37 -0.61
N PHE A 33 -9.30 2.06 -0.51
CA PHE A 33 -10.36 3.05 -0.72
C PHE A 33 -10.33 4.18 0.32
N ARG A 34 -9.96 3.87 1.57
CA ARG A 34 -9.83 4.89 2.63
C ARG A 34 -8.69 5.88 2.37
N MET A 35 -7.63 5.45 1.70
CA MET A 35 -6.51 6.32 1.31
C MET A 35 -6.75 7.07 0.00
N THR A 36 -7.70 6.59 -0.80
CA THR A 36 -8.01 7.20 -2.08
C THR A 36 -8.73 8.53 -1.85
N PRO A 37 -8.33 9.63 -2.52
CA PRO A 37 -9.02 10.90 -2.40
C PRO A 37 -10.52 10.79 -2.74
N LYS A 38 -11.36 11.54 -2.02
CA LYS A 38 -12.77 11.71 -2.41
C LYS A 38 -12.81 12.31 -3.82
N ARG A 39 -13.70 11.79 -4.69
CA ARG A 39 -13.86 12.23 -6.10
C ARG A 39 -12.70 11.88 -7.03
N TRP A 40 -12.00 10.77 -6.81
CA TRP A 40 -11.00 10.23 -7.75
C TRP A 40 -11.53 10.11 -9.19
N TRP A 41 -12.82 9.85 -9.37
CA TRP A 41 -13.50 9.77 -10.68
C TRP A 41 -13.63 11.11 -11.42
N LYS A 42 -13.27 12.26 -10.82
CA LYS A 42 -13.35 13.56 -11.49
C LYS A 42 -12.11 13.90 -12.32
N LYS A 43 -11.01 13.17 -12.14
CA LYS A 43 -9.73 13.45 -12.81
C LYS A 43 -9.12 12.15 -13.33
N SER A 44 -8.63 12.17 -14.57
CA SER A 44 -7.80 11.09 -15.11
C SER A 44 -6.65 10.77 -14.12
N PRO A 45 -6.37 9.48 -13.80
CA PRO A 45 -6.70 8.28 -14.58
C PRO A 45 -8.05 7.60 -14.28
N TYR A 46 -8.98 8.25 -13.58
CA TYR A 46 -10.29 7.68 -13.21
C TYR A 46 -10.20 6.33 -12.47
N LEU A 47 -9.06 6.08 -11.84
CA LEU A 47 -8.82 4.90 -11.03
C LEU A 47 -8.76 5.34 -9.56
N PRO A 48 -9.25 4.51 -8.63
CA PRO A 48 -9.07 4.78 -7.22
C PRO A 48 -7.59 4.54 -6.89
N VAL A 49 -6.74 5.54 -7.06
CA VAL A 49 -5.32 5.47 -6.71
C VAL A 49 -5.03 6.48 -5.59
N PRO A 50 -4.33 6.05 -4.52
CA PRO A 50 -3.80 6.98 -3.52
C PRO A 50 -2.94 8.05 -4.18
N SER A 51 -2.97 9.28 -3.66
CA SER A 51 -2.15 10.35 -4.23
C SER A 51 -0.66 10.04 -4.05
N ALA A 52 0.16 10.39 -5.05
CA ALA A 52 1.61 10.19 -4.97
C ALA A 52 2.22 10.92 -3.75
N ASN A 53 1.66 12.09 -3.41
CA ASN A 53 2.06 12.85 -2.21
C ASN A 53 1.77 12.09 -0.92
N PHE A 54 0.61 11.44 -0.82
CA PHE A 54 0.27 10.61 0.34
C PHE A 54 1.22 9.41 0.47
N VAL A 55 1.49 8.70 -0.64
CA VAL A 55 2.42 7.55 -0.63
C VAL A 55 3.83 8.00 -0.26
N LYS A 56 4.32 9.12 -0.83
CA LYS A 56 5.62 9.69 -0.50
C LYS A 56 5.72 10.06 0.98
N PHE A 57 4.72 10.77 1.50
CA PHE A 57 4.64 11.12 2.91
C PHE A 57 4.71 9.87 3.78
N ARG A 58 3.90 8.86 3.48
CA ARG A 58 3.82 7.62 4.24
C ARG A 58 5.14 6.85 4.27
N ILE A 59 5.81 6.72 3.13
CA ILE A 59 7.12 6.07 3.05
C ILE A 59 8.16 6.87 3.86
N LEU A 60 8.13 8.20 3.75
CA LEU A 60 9.05 9.06 4.50
C LEU A 60 8.84 8.96 6.01
N THR A 61 7.60 8.94 6.49
CA THR A 61 7.33 8.81 7.94
C THR A 61 7.68 7.43 8.49
N MET A 62 7.55 6.38 7.67
CA MET A 62 7.76 5.00 8.12
C MET A 62 9.23 4.58 8.07
N TYR A 63 9.95 4.98 7.02
CA TYR A 63 11.33 4.53 6.76
C TYR A 63 12.36 5.67 6.83
N GLY A 64 11.94 6.94 6.86
CA GLY A 64 12.85 8.09 6.77
C GLY A 64 13.72 8.04 5.52
N ASP A 65 15.02 8.32 5.72
CA ASP A 65 16.08 8.12 4.73
C ASP A 65 16.73 6.73 4.82
N GLY A 66 16.16 5.83 5.62
CA GLY A 66 16.64 4.45 5.80
C GLY A 66 16.41 3.53 4.60
N ASP A 67 16.73 2.25 4.80
CA ASP A 67 16.68 1.22 3.77
C ASP A 67 15.23 0.98 3.28
N LYS A 68 15.03 1.17 1.98
CA LYS A 68 13.77 0.96 1.25
C LYS A 68 13.85 -0.30 0.39
N ASN A 69 14.53 -1.33 0.88
CA ASN A 69 14.69 -2.61 0.20
C ASN A 69 13.30 -3.17 -0.20
N PRO A 70 13.08 -3.50 -1.49
CA PRO A 70 11.79 -3.95 -1.97
C PRO A 70 11.19 -5.16 -1.23
N LYS A 71 12.03 -6.04 -0.70
CA LYS A 71 11.57 -7.20 0.08
C LYS A 71 10.97 -6.78 1.41
N ASN A 72 11.66 -5.91 2.15
CA ASN A 72 11.25 -5.46 3.48
C ASN A 72 9.96 -4.63 3.37
N VAL A 73 9.88 -3.73 2.39
CA VAL A 73 8.68 -2.92 2.16
C VAL A 73 7.46 -3.79 1.87
N ALA A 74 7.62 -4.88 1.10
CA ALA A 74 6.54 -5.79 0.79
C ALA A 74 6.08 -6.61 2.02
N SER A 75 7.02 -7.16 2.80
CA SER A 75 6.69 -7.89 4.03
C SER A 75 6.02 -7.01 5.07
N ASP A 76 6.50 -5.78 5.22
CA ASP A 76 5.97 -4.82 6.20
C ASP A 76 4.55 -4.40 5.85
N LEU A 77 4.24 -4.23 4.56
CA LEU A 77 2.89 -3.93 4.11
C LEU A 77 1.90 -5.07 4.42
N VAL A 78 2.32 -6.32 4.23
CA VAL A 78 1.50 -7.49 4.56
C VAL A 78 1.26 -7.57 6.06
N LEU A 79 2.32 -7.42 6.87
CA LEU A 79 2.23 -7.40 8.33
C LEU A 79 1.28 -6.30 8.81
N TRP A 80 1.38 -5.11 8.22
CA TRP A 80 0.50 -3.99 8.53
C TRP A 80 -0.96 -4.27 8.17
N LEU A 81 -1.24 -4.94 7.04
CA LEU A 81 -2.60 -5.34 6.67
C LEU A 81 -3.17 -6.43 7.58
N GLU A 82 -2.34 -7.38 8.01
CA GLU A 82 -2.70 -8.40 9.00
C GLU A 82 -3.11 -7.73 10.32
N TRP A 83 -2.33 -6.75 10.76
CA TRP A 83 -2.65 -5.92 11.92
C TRP A 83 -3.98 -5.17 11.73
N CYS A 84 -4.17 -4.43 10.62
CA CYS A 84 -5.43 -3.74 10.35
C CYS A 84 -6.66 -4.67 10.39
N ARG A 85 -6.52 -5.90 9.88
CA ARG A 85 -7.59 -6.90 9.91
C ARG A 85 -7.91 -7.32 11.35
N GLN A 86 -6.89 -7.62 12.15
CA GLN A 86 -7.06 -8.02 13.55
C GLN A 86 -7.71 -6.91 14.38
N TRP A 87 -7.25 -5.66 14.24
CA TRP A 87 -7.86 -4.53 14.96
C TRP A 87 -9.32 -4.32 14.61
N THR A 88 -9.68 -4.44 13.33
CA THR A 88 -11.08 -4.35 12.90
C THR A 88 -11.92 -5.46 13.54
N ALA A 89 -11.38 -6.69 13.63
CA ALA A 89 -12.08 -7.82 14.25
C ALA A 89 -12.27 -7.67 15.76
N VAL A 90 -11.39 -6.92 16.45
CA VAL A 90 -11.53 -6.64 17.89
C VAL A 90 -12.53 -5.53 18.17
N THR A 91 -12.71 -4.58 17.25
CA THR A 91 -13.57 -3.39 17.45
C THR A 91 -14.97 -3.52 16.82
N SER A 92 -15.27 -4.64 16.14
CA SER A 92 -16.60 -4.93 15.57
C SER A 92 -17.42 -5.77 16.54
#